data_AF-A0A958XMR7-F1
#
_entry.id   AF-A0A958XMR7-F1
#
_cell.length_a   1.000
_cell.length_b   1.000
_cell.length_c   1.000
_cell.angle_alpha   90.00
_cell.angle_beta   90.00
_cell.angle_gamma   90.00
#
_symmetry.space_group_name_H-M   'P 1'
#
loop_
_entity.id
_entity.type
_entity.pdbx_description
1 polymer ?
#
loop_
_entity_poly.entity_id
_entity_poly.type
_entity_poly.pdbx_seq_one_letter_code
_entity_poly.pdbx_strand_id
1 'polypeptide(L)'
;MIRLILLLALATLTFCKTGQKALRNRSPMVELQTGACFGFCPVIRLMVRNNGMVVYEGKQFAERQGLDSFQLAPEELRQLREKVTAVNLWQYPDRIKSEVVDAPYATLTVFQDGQKKSVLGSIDRPAPLLELESMIKNMAEAHNFQVTQGVNPKEPAKASRQEVIVKLKPEVNAGNWIAQFSEFKLLLVRRISAENMWIVAYDSQQLDEKAAIRLFKDSEGVLEVQANQMAEDRE
;
A
#
# COMPACT_ATOMS: atom_id res chain seq x y z
N MET A 1 23.45 62.53 42.41
CA MET A 1 22.92 61.15 42.38
C MET A 1 22.40 60.82 40.98
N ILE A 2 23.27 60.78 39.96
CA ILE A 2 22.88 60.47 38.56
C ILE A 2 24.03 59.66 37.96
N ARG A 3 24.18 58.42 38.43
CA ARG A 3 25.11 57.41 37.89
C ARG A 3 24.63 56.03 38.34
N LEU A 4 23.43 55.60 37.94
CA LEU A 4 23.03 54.19 38.14
C LEU A 4 21.80 53.74 37.33
N ILE A 5 21.60 54.22 36.11
CA ILE A 5 20.50 53.74 35.26
C ILE A 5 21.00 53.64 33.82
N LEU A 6 21.92 52.70 33.54
CA LEU A 6 22.38 52.45 32.17
C LEU A 6 22.85 51.00 31.94
N LEU A 7 22.30 50.03 32.67
CA LEU A 7 22.71 48.62 32.60
C LEU A 7 21.55 47.61 32.48
N LEU A 8 20.34 48.03 32.13
CA LEU A 8 19.17 47.13 32.08
C LEU A 8 18.41 47.13 30.74
N ALA A 9 19.11 47.20 29.61
CA ALA A 9 18.48 47.17 28.29
C ALA A 9 19.26 46.33 27.25
N LEU A 10 19.89 45.23 27.66
CA LEU A 10 20.58 44.31 26.75
C LEU A 10 20.30 42.84 27.09
N ALA A 11 19.04 42.50 27.31
CA ALA A 11 18.59 41.13 27.50
C ALA A 11 17.30 40.86 26.74
N THR A 12 17.30 41.14 25.43
CA THR A 12 16.20 40.73 24.55
C THR A 12 16.79 40.02 23.33
N LEU A 13 16.20 38.85 23.03
CA LEU A 13 16.25 38.10 21.77
C LEU A 13 17.33 36.99 21.58
N THR A 14 17.39 35.98 22.47
CA THR A 14 17.99 34.66 22.13
C THR A 14 16.95 33.53 21.97
N PHE A 15 15.65 33.85 21.90
CA PHE A 15 14.58 32.84 21.93
C PHE A 15 14.06 32.36 20.56
N CYS A 16 14.75 32.64 19.44
CA CYS A 16 14.20 32.37 18.09
C CYS A 16 14.84 31.20 17.31
N LYS A 17 15.81 30.46 17.88
CA LYS A 17 16.45 29.33 17.15
C LYS A 17 15.78 27.98 17.36
N THR A 18 15.13 27.75 18.51
CA THR A 18 14.57 26.43 18.88
C THR A 18 13.34 26.09 18.03
N GLY A 19 12.47 27.07 17.74
CA GLY A 19 11.27 26.88 16.91
C GLY A 19 11.58 26.56 15.44
N GLN A 20 12.59 27.22 14.85
CA GLN A 20 13.00 26.97 13.46
C GLN A 20 13.54 25.54 13.27
N LYS A 21 14.30 25.00 14.23
CA LYS A 21 14.82 23.63 14.17
C LYS A 21 13.68 22.60 14.24
N ALA A 22 12.70 22.81 15.10
CA ALA A 22 11.53 21.93 15.21
C ALA A 22 10.67 21.94 13.92
N LEU A 23 10.47 23.11 13.30
CA LEU A 23 9.73 23.24 12.04
C LEU A 23 10.47 22.60 10.85
N ARG A 24 11.79 22.79 10.75
CA ARG A 24 12.62 22.14 9.72
C ARG A 24 12.57 20.62 9.84
N ASN A 25 12.62 20.10 11.07
CA ASN A 25 12.51 18.66 11.34
C ASN A 25 11.13 18.09 10.95
N ARG A 26 10.07 18.89 10.96
CA ARG A 26 8.72 18.47 10.52
C ARG A 26 8.45 18.74 9.04
N SER A 27 9.40 19.32 8.32
CA SER A 27 9.26 19.58 6.89
C SER A 27 9.37 18.29 6.09
N PRO A 28 8.69 18.18 4.93
CA PRO A 28 8.83 17.04 4.03
C PRO A 28 10.29 16.86 3.58
N MET A 29 10.71 15.61 3.37
CA MET A 29 12.04 15.22 2.89
C MET A 29 11.92 14.53 1.53
N VAL A 30 11.11 13.47 1.48
CA VAL A 30 10.83 12.69 0.27
C VAL A 30 9.38 12.24 0.29
N GLU A 31 8.79 12.14 -0.89
CA GLU A 31 7.44 11.65 -1.10
C GLU A 31 7.40 10.67 -2.26
N LEU A 32 6.62 9.60 -2.07
CA LEU A 32 6.21 8.66 -3.10
C LEU A 32 4.70 8.77 -3.28
N GLN A 33 4.24 8.92 -4.51
CA GLN A 33 2.83 8.80 -4.88
C GLN A 33 2.68 7.79 -6.01
N THR A 34 1.81 6.79 -5.85
CA THR A 34 1.48 5.82 -6.90
C THR A 34 0.27 6.29 -7.70
N GLY A 35 0.24 5.94 -8.99
CA GLY A 35 -0.89 6.16 -9.89
C GLY A 35 -1.83 4.96 -9.96
N ALA A 36 -3.00 5.18 -10.56
CA ALA A 36 -3.93 4.10 -10.89
C ALA A 36 -3.40 3.24 -12.05
N CYS A 37 -3.89 2.00 -12.12
CA CYS A 37 -3.66 1.06 -13.22
C CYS A 37 -5.02 0.47 -13.66
N PHE A 38 -5.03 -0.35 -14.72
CA PHE A 38 -6.26 -1.03 -15.17
C PHE A 38 -6.77 -2.11 -14.21
N GLY A 39 -5.89 -2.63 -13.35
CA GLY A 39 -6.24 -3.58 -12.28
C GLY A 39 -6.47 -2.90 -10.93
N PHE A 40 -6.16 -3.62 -9.87
CA PHE A 40 -6.39 -3.19 -8.48
C PHE A 40 -5.13 -2.66 -7.80
N CYS A 41 -4.28 -1.92 -8.53
CA CYS A 41 -3.08 -1.34 -7.94
C CYS A 41 -3.45 -0.29 -6.88
N PRO A 42 -2.82 -0.31 -5.68
CA PRO A 42 -3.17 0.61 -4.62
C PRO A 42 -2.67 2.02 -4.97
N VAL A 43 -3.59 2.98 -4.96
CA VAL A 43 -3.28 4.41 -5.09
C VAL A 43 -2.97 4.95 -3.71
N ILE A 44 -1.70 5.27 -3.45
CA ILE A 44 -1.20 5.70 -2.15
C ILE A 44 -0.29 6.91 -2.26
N ARG A 45 -0.14 7.63 -1.14
CA ARG A 45 0.90 8.64 -0.93
C ARG A 45 1.63 8.34 0.38
N LEU A 46 2.95 8.38 0.33
CA LEU A 46 3.85 8.26 1.47
C LEU A 46 4.73 9.50 1.51
N MET A 47 4.52 10.40 2.47
CA MET A 47 5.34 11.60 2.68
C MET A 47 6.20 11.42 3.93
N VAL A 48 7.50 11.25 3.75
CA VAL A 48 8.47 11.15 4.83
C VAL A 48 8.98 12.55 5.19
N ARG A 49 8.89 12.91 6.46
CA ARG A 49 9.42 14.17 7.01
C ARG A 49 10.85 14.01 7.53
N ASN A 50 11.55 15.13 7.71
CA ASN A 50 12.94 15.13 8.17
C ASN A 50 13.17 14.48 9.55
N ASN A 51 12.12 14.35 10.37
CA ASN A 51 12.11 13.68 11.66
C ASN A 51 11.72 12.19 11.59
N GLY A 52 11.49 11.64 10.40
CA GLY A 52 11.11 10.24 10.19
C GLY A 52 9.63 9.94 10.35
N MET A 53 8.79 10.94 10.65
CA MET A 53 7.34 10.74 10.61
C MET A 53 6.90 10.60 9.16
N VAL A 54 6.22 9.50 8.86
CA VAL A 54 5.65 9.21 7.54
C VAL A 54 4.15 9.47 7.60
N VAL A 55 3.67 10.34 6.71
CA VAL A 55 2.24 10.54 6.50
C VAL A 55 1.81 9.64 5.35
N TYR A 56 0.88 8.74 5.63
CA TYR A 56 0.26 7.83 4.69
C TYR A 56 -1.11 8.37 4.26
N GLU A 57 -1.41 8.28 2.97
CA GLU A 57 -2.76 8.50 2.43
C GLU A 57 -3.10 7.36 1.47
N GLY A 58 -4.03 6.49 1.85
CA GLY A 58 -4.56 5.44 0.98
C GLY A 58 -5.82 5.89 0.26
N LYS A 59 -5.92 5.61 -1.03
CA LYS A 59 -7.07 5.94 -1.89
C LYS A 59 -7.61 4.66 -2.54
N GLN A 60 -7.87 4.69 -3.84
CA GLN A 60 -8.43 3.57 -4.57
C GLN A 60 -7.57 2.31 -4.42
N PHE A 61 -8.23 1.19 -4.10
CA PHE A 61 -7.63 -0.14 -3.92
C PHE A 61 -6.52 -0.25 -2.86
N ALA A 62 -6.25 0.81 -2.08
CA ALA A 62 -5.45 0.69 -0.88
C ALA A 62 -6.22 -0.12 0.18
N GLU A 63 -5.54 -1.04 0.86
CA GLU A 63 -6.16 -1.83 1.95
C GLU A 63 -6.67 -0.92 3.06
N ARG A 64 -5.84 0.04 3.47
CA ARG A 64 -6.21 1.09 4.41
C ARG A 64 -6.49 2.38 3.65
N GLN A 65 -7.74 2.81 3.58
CA GLN A 65 -8.10 4.08 2.96
C GLN A 65 -8.07 5.22 3.98
N GLY A 66 -7.80 6.44 3.52
CA GLY A 66 -7.73 7.64 4.35
C GLY A 66 -6.32 7.99 4.82
N LEU A 67 -6.25 8.91 5.78
CA LEU A 67 -5.00 9.43 6.34
C LEU A 67 -4.58 8.62 7.56
N ASP A 68 -3.29 8.30 7.63
CA ASP A 68 -2.66 7.66 8.78
C ASP A 68 -1.18 8.09 8.87
N SER A 69 -0.48 7.62 9.88
CA SER A 69 0.95 7.89 10.02
C SER A 69 1.68 6.84 10.83
N PHE A 70 2.98 6.72 10.59
CA PHE A 70 3.89 5.91 11.38
C PHE A 70 5.24 6.61 11.51
N GLN A 71 6.09 6.09 12.39
CA GLN A 71 7.39 6.69 12.71
C GLN A 71 8.50 5.72 12.33
N LEU A 72 9.36 6.13 11.41
CA LEU A 72 10.56 5.37 11.07
C LEU A 72 11.50 5.29 12.27
N ALA A 73 12.14 4.14 12.42
CA ALA A 73 13.28 3.97 13.30
C ALA A 73 14.43 4.91 12.86
N PRO A 74 15.30 5.35 13.79
CA PRO A 74 16.41 6.25 13.45
C PRO A 74 17.32 5.73 12.33
N GLU A 75 17.54 4.41 12.31
CA GLU A 75 18.36 3.73 11.32
C GLU A 75 17.69 3.71 9.93
N GLU A 76 16.39 3.42 9.85
CA GLU A 76 15.61 3.49 8.60
C GLU A 76 15.67 4.90 8.00
N LEU A 77 15.47 5.93 8.84
CA LEU A 77 15.55 7.33 8.40
C LEU A 77 16.94 7.70 7.89
N ARG A 78 18.00 7.22 8.55
CA ARG A 78 19.40 7.45 8.14
C ARG A 78 19.64 6.84 6.76
N GLN A 79 19.32 5.56 6.58
CA GLN A 79 19.50 4.85 5.31
C GLN A 79 18.68 5.50 4.18
N LEU A 80 17.43 5.91 4.46
CA LEU A 80 16.61 6.59 3.47
C LEU A 80 17.20 7.92 3.05
N ARG A 81 17.72 8.72 3.99
CA ARG A 81 18.37 10.00 3.68
C ARG A 81 19.61 9.82 2.81
N GLU A 82 20.42 8.81 3.11
CA GLU A 82 21.60 8.45 2.30
C GLU A 82 21.18 8.06 0.89
N LYS A 83 20.16 7.21 0.75
CA LYS A 83 19.63 6.80 -0.57
C LYS A 83 19.08 7.99 -1.37
N VAL A 84 18.26 8.84 -0.75
CA VAL A 84 17.71 10.05 -1.39
C VAL A 84 18.83 10.96 -1.92
N THR A 85 19.88 11.16 -1.11
CA THR A 85 21.04 11.99 -1.48
C THR A 85 21.80 11.36 -2.65
N ALA A 86 22.07 10.05 -2.59
CA ALA A 86 22.80 9.34 -3.64
C ALA A 86 22.04 9.29 -4.97
N VAL A 87 20.71 9.16 -4.94
CA VAL A 87 19.86 9.12 -6.14
C VAL A 87 19.80 10.49 -6.81
N ASN A 88 19.90 11.60 -6.06
CA ASN A 88 19.93 12.98 -6.55
C ASN A 88 18.88 13.24 -7.66
N LEU A 89 17.61 13.39 -7.28
CA LEU A 89 16.49 13.53 -8.23
C LEU A 89 16.65 14.67 -9.25
N TRP A 90 17.44 15.69 -8.92
CA TRP A 90 17.68 16.85 -9.78
C TRP A 90 18.36 16.53 -11.10
N GLN A 91 19.04 15.38 -11.20
CA GLN A 91 19.70 14.96 -12.44
C GLN A 91 18.74 14.40 -13.49
N TYR A 92 17.49 14.09 -13.12
CA TYR A 92 16.51 13.49 -14.02
C TYR A 92 15.54 14.53 -14.59
N PRO A 93 14.94 14.29 -15.77
CA PRO A 93 13.83 15.09 -16.26
C PRO A 93 12.60 14.91 -15.36
N ASP A 94 11.68 15.88 -15.38
CA ASP A 94 10.45 15.82 -14.57
C ASP A 94 9.55 14.63 -14.95
N ARG A 95 9.66 14.15 -16.19
CA ARG A 95 8.94 12.99 -16.70
C ARG A 95 9.87 12.08 -17.49
N ILE A 96 9.91 10.81 -17.09
CA ILE A 96 10.53 9.72 -17.85
C ILE A 96 9.39 8.98 -18.56
N LYS A 97 9.40 9.03 -19.90
CA LYS A 97 8.38 8.36 -20.71
C LYS A 97 8.52 6.85 -20.55
N SER A 98 7.38 6.15 -20.56
CA SER A 98 7.34 4.70 -20.60
C SER A 98 6.57 4.29 -21.85
N GLU A 99 7.05 3.22 -22.48
CA GLU A 99 6.41 2.59 -23.63
C GLU A 99 5.62 1.34 -23.21
N VAL A 100 5.69 0.96 -21.94
CA VAL A 100 4.97 -0.18 -21.39
C VAL A 100 3.53 0.22 -21.10
N VAL A 101 2.64 -0.29 -21.94
CA VAL A 101 1.20 -0.13 -21.80
C VAL A 101 0.73 -0.79 -20.49
N ASP A 102 -0.23 -0.17 -19.81
CA ASP A 102 -0.87 -0.62 -18.57
C ASP A 102 0.03 -0.71 -17.32
N ALA A 103 1.32 -0.42 -17.43
CA ALA A 103 2.22 -0.38 -16.28
C ALA A 103 1.87 0.81 -15.37
N PRO A 104 1.88 0.61 -14.03
CA PRO A 104 1.56 1.67 -13.10
C PRO A 104 2.63 2.77 -13.16
N TYR A 105 2.20 4.01 -12.99
CA TYR A 105 3.10 5.14 -12.82
C TYR A 105 3.30 5.44 -11.34
N ALA A 106 4.43 6.05 -11.02
CA ALA A 106 4.68 6.63 -9.72
C ALA A 106 5.47 7.94 -9.86
N THR A 107 5.26 8.83 -8.90
CA THR A 107 5.97 10.10 -8.76
C THR A 107 6.80 10.06 -7.49
N LEU A 108 8.11 10.26 -7.64
CA LEU A 108 9.00 10.54 -6.53
C LEU A 108 9.21 12.04 -6.45
N THR A 109 9.10 12.63 -5.26
CA THR A 109 9.37 14.04 -5.00
C THR A 109 10.36 14.19 -3.86
N VAL A 110 11.42 14.99 -4.07
CA VAL A 110 12.37 15.36 -3.01
C VAL A 110 12.23 16.83 -2.69
N PHE A 111 12.35 17.17 -1.41
CA PHE A 111 12.27 18.52 -0.88
C PHE A 111 13.62 18.90 -0.28
N GLN A 112 14.24 19.95 -0.82
CA GLN A 112 15.56 20.41 -0.39
C GLN A 112 15.61 21.94 -0.45
N ASP A 113 16.06 22.57 0.64
CA ASP A 113 16.30 24.02 0.74
C ASP A 113 15.12 24.89 0.27
N GLY A 114 13.89 24.47 0.58
CA GLY A 114 12.66 25.18 0.21
C GLY A 114 12.20 24.95 -1.24
N GLN A 115 12.98 24.21 -2.03
CA GLN A 115 12.62 23.77 -3.37
C GLN A 115 12.13 22.32 -3.37
N LYS A 116 11.44 21.93 -4.45
CA LYS A 116 11.06 20.54 -4.68
C LYS A 116 11.38 20.12 -6.11
N LYS A 117 11.75 18.85 -6.27
CA LYS A 117 11.93 18.20 -7.57
C LYS A 117 11.07 16.95 -7.61
N SER A 118 10.26 16.81 -8.66
CA SER A 118 9.42 15.65 -8.90
C SER A 118 9.86 14.92 -10.16
N VAL A 119 9.86 13.60 -10.12
CA VAL A 119 10.14 12.73 -11.27
C VAL A 119 9.01 11.71 -11.39
N LEU A 120 8.21 11.85 -12.45
CA LEU A 120 7.15 10.92 -12.83
C LEU A 120 7.69 9.88 -13.82
N GLY A 121 7.35 8.61 -13.61
CA GLY A 121 7.62 7.56 -14.59
C GLY A 121 6.99 6.23 -14.19
N SER A 122 7.19 5.21 -15.03
CA SER A 122 6.69 3.84 -14.79
C SER A 122 7.86 2.89 -14.51
N ILE A 123 7.77 1.63 -14.95
CA ILE A 123 8.77 0.59 -14.67
C ILE A 123 10.09 0.79 -15.41
N ASP A 124 10.12 1.59 -16.48
CA ASP A 124 11.33 1.86 -17.28
C ASP A 124 12.24 2.95 -16.68
N ARG A 125 11.96 3.40 -15.46
CA ARG A 125 12.81 4.38 -14.77
C ARG A 125 14.19 3.77 -14.46
N PRO A 126 15.26 4.58 -14.44
CA PRO A 126 16.58 4.13 -14.00
C PRO A 126 16.53 3.39 -12.66
N ALA A 127 17.32 2.32 -12.52
CA ALA A 127 17.36 1.47 -11.33
C ALA A 127 17.44 2.24 -10.00
N PRO A 128 18.23 3.33 -9.86
CA PRO A 128 18.27 4.10 -8.61
C PRO A 128 16.90 4.66 -8.16
N LEU A 129 16.02 5.03 -9.09
CA LEU A 129 14.67 5.50 -8.80
C LEU A 129 13.75 4.35 -8.37
N LEU A 130 13.85 3.19 -9.04
CA LEU A 130 13.07 2.00 -8.71
C LEU A 130 13.45 1.43 -7.33
N GLU A 131 14.74 1.46 -7.00
CA GLU A 131 15.25 1.05 -5.71
C GLU A 131 14.81 1.98 -4.58
N LEU A 132 14.80 3.31 -4.81
CA LEU A 132 14.28 4.27 -3.83
C LEU A 132 12.78 4.08 -3.59
N GLU A 133 11.99 3.88 -4.66
CA GLU A 133 10.57 3.56 -4.52
C GLU A 133 10.35 2.27 -3.73
N SER A 134 11.05 1.19 -4.08
CA SER A 134 10.96 -0.09 -3.39
C SER A 134 11.35 0.05 -1.92
N MET A 135 12.40 0.80 -1.61
CA MET A 135 12.83 1.07 -0.23
C MET A 135 11.74 1.76 0.59
N ILE A 136 11.09 2.80 0.04
CA ILE A 136 10.00 3.51 0.70
C ILE A 136 8.78 2.59 0.92
N LYS A 137 8.44 1.76 -0.07
CA LYS A 137 7.35 0.78 0.03
C LYS A 137 7.63 -0.27 1.10
N ASN A 138 8.83 -0.86 1.11
CA ASN A 138 9.23 -1.87 2.08
C ASN A 138 9.22 -1.33 3.51
N MET A 139 9.64 -0.07 3.71
CA MET A 139 9.51 0.58 5.02
C MET A 139 8.05 0.73 5.44
N ALA A 140 7.13 1.05 4.53
CA ALA A 140 5.71 1.09 4.88
C ALA A 140 5.17 -0.30 5.26
N GLU A 141 5.55 -1.35 4.53
CA GLU A 141 5.11 -2.73 4.82
C GLU A 141 5.66 -3.26 6.14
N ALA A 142 6.92 -2.95 6.47
CA ALA A 142 7.52 -3.27 7.78
C ALA A 142 6.77 -2.61 8.95
N HIS A 143 6.04 -1.53 8.68
CA HIS A 143 5.18 -0.83 9.65
C HIS A 143 3.68 -1.19 9.48
N ASN A 144 3.37 -2.31 8.84
CA ASN A 144 2.01 -2.85 8.62
C ASN A 144 1.11 -1.97 7.74
N PHE A 145 1.70 -1.26 6.76
CA PHE A 145 0.98 -0.59 5.69
C PHE A 145 1.18 -1.36 4.39
N GLN A 146 0.16 -2.12 3.95
CA GLN A 146 0.20 -2.84 2.69
C GLN A 146 0.11 -1.85 1.52
N VAL A 147 1.21 -1.72 0.77
CA VAL A 147 1.33 -0.71 -0.30
C VAL A 147 1.80 -1.28 -1.63
N THR A 148 2.25 -2.53 -1.68
CA THR A 148 2.62 -3.21 -2.92
C THR A 148 1.45 -3.92 -3.60
N GLN A 149 0.50 -4.43 -2.80
CA GLN A 149 -0.68 -5.15 -3.27
C GLN A 149 -1.95 -4.39 -2.89
N GLY A 150 -2.83 -4.16 -3.87
CA GLY A 150 -4.12 -3.55 -3.61
C GLY A 150 -5.24 -4.58 -3.45
N VAL A 151 -6.41 -4.07 -3.08
CA VAL A 151 -7.60 -4.86 -2.76
C VAL A 151 -8.56 -4.87 -3.94
N ASN A 152 -8.94 -6.06 -4.41
CA ASN A 152 -10.04 -6.24 -5.34
C ASN A 152 -11.37 -6.14 -4.56
N PRO A 153 -12.23 -5.15 -4.81
CA PRO A 153 -13.47 -4.97 -4.08
C PRO A 153 -14.50 -6.10 -4.32
N LYS A 154 -14.30 -6.92 -5.37
CA LYS A 154 -15.14 -8.09 -5.67
C LYS A 154 -14.72 -9.35 -4.92
N GLU A 155 -13.59 -9.31 -4.24
CA GLU A 155 -13.08 -10.45 -3.47
C GLU A 155 -13.43 -10.30 -1.98
N PRO A 156 -13.56 -11.41 -1.25
CA PRO A 156 -13.77 -11.37 0.18
C PRO A 156 -12.58 -10.74 0.90
N ALA A 157 -12.86 -9.85 1.84
CA ALA A 157 -11.82 -9.24 2.65
C ALA A 157 -11.14 -10.31 3.54
N LYS A 158 -9.84 -10.17 3.79
CA LYS A 158 -9.06 -11.15 4.57
C LYS A 158 -9.70 -11.48 5.94
N ALA A 159 -10.29 -10.49 6.60
CA ALA A 159 -10.90 -10.64 7.92
C ALA A 159 -12.24 -11.42 7.93
N SER A 160 -12.96 -11.43 6.81
CA SER A 160 -14.25 -12.15 6.67
C SER A 160 -14.17 -13.33 5.70
N ARG A 161 -12.99 -13.59 5.15
CA ARG A 161 -12.78 -14.66 4.18
C ARG A 161 -12.93 -16.03 4.84
N GLN A 162 -13.90 -16.81 4.35
CA GLN A 162 -14.03 -18.23 4.65
C GLN A 162 -13.95 -19.04 3.35
N GLU A 163 -13.75 -20.35 3.46
CA GLU A 163 -13.50 -21.21 2.30
C GLU A 163 -14.35 -22.48 2.32
N VAL A 164 -14.76 -22.92 1.13
CA VAL A 164 -15.38 -24.22 0.88
C VAL A 164 -14.67 -24.92 -0.26
N ILE A 165 -14.81 -26.24 -0.32
CA ILE A 165 -14.35 -27.05 -1.44
C ILE A 165 -15.56 -27.35 -2.33
N VAL A 166 -15.42 -27.08 -3.62
CA VAL A 166 -16.45 -27.33 -4.64
C VAL A 166 -15.91 -28.29 -5.68
N LYS A 167 -16.60 -29.42 -5.89
CA LYS A 167 -16.34 -30.34 -7.00
C LYS A 167 -17.33 -30.04 -8.11
N LEU A 168 -16.79 -29.61 -9.25
CA LEU A 168 -17.56 -29.35 -10.47
C LEU A 168 -17.55 -30.59 -11.36
N LYS A 169 -18.52 -30.67 -12.28
CA LYS A 169 -18.48 -31.64 -13.37
C LYS A 169 -17.24 -31.40 -14.25
N PRO A 170 -16.63 -32.45 -14.85
CA PRO A 170 -15.40 -32.33 -15.62
C PRO A 170 -15.44 -31.28 -16.75
N GLU A 171 -16.60 -31.09 -17.37
CA GLU A 171 -16.84 -30.18 -18.49
C GLU A 171 -17.04 -28.71 -18.07
N VAL A 172 -17.27 -28.43 -16.80
CA VAL A 172 -17.59 -27.08 -16.31
C VAL A 172 -16.32 -26.26 -16.16
N ASN A 173 -16.30 -25.07 -16.78
CA ASN A 173 -15.25 -24.10 -16.54
C ASN A 173 -15.49 -23.39 -15.19
N ALA A 174 -14.59 -23.58 -14.23
CA ALA A 174 -14.72 -23.02 -12.88
C ALA A 174 -14.77 -21.47 -12.85
N GLY A 175 -14.07 -20.80 -13.77
CA GLY A 175 -14.09 -19.34 -13.88
C GLY A 175 -15.45 -18.80 -14.35
N ASN A 176 -16.03 -19.43 -15.38
CA ASN A 176 -17.37 -19.06 -15.84
C ASN A 176 -18.44 -19.40 -14.79
N TRP A 177 -18.30 -20.54 -14.13
CA TRP A 177 -19.21 -20.96 -13.06
C TRP A 177 -19.18 -19.97 -11.89
N ILE A 178 -18.02 -19.56 -11.38
CA ILE A 178 -17.99 -18.63 -10.24
C ILE A 178 -18.45 -17.22 -10.64
N ALA A 179 -18.20 -16.80 -11.88
CA ALA A 179 -18.55 -15.46 -12.36
C ALA A 179 -20.07 -15.20 -12.42
N GLN A 180 -20.90 -16.26 -12.38
CA GLN A 180 -22.36 -16.11 -12.37
C GLN A 180 -22.89 -15.51 -11.05
N PHE A 181 -22.15 -15.66 -9.95
CA PHE A 181 -22.52 -15.19 -8.62
C PHE A 181 -22.03 -13.75 -8.36
N SER A 182 -22.30 -12.86 -9.30
CA SER A 182 -21.71 -11.50 -9.31
C SER A 182 -22.16 -10.61 -8.14
N GLU A 183 -23.26 -10.97 -7.47
CA GLU A 183 -23.80 -10.32 -6.29
C GLU A 183 -23.02 -10.63 -5.00
N PHE A 184 -22.22 -11.69 -4.99
CA PHE A 184 -21.42 -12.11 -3.83
C PHE A 184 -19.93 -11.87 -4.07
N LYS A 185 -19.23 -11.53 -3.00
CA LYS A 185 -17.78 -11.44 -3.00
C LYS A 185 -17.18 -12.83 -2.90
N LEU A 186 -16.85 -13.40 -4.05
CA LEU A 186 -16.28 -14.72 -4.17
C LEU A 186 -14.90 -14.66 -4.82
N LEU A 187 -14.06 -15.63 -4.50
CA LEU A 187 -12.75 -15.80 -5.10
C LEU A 187 -12.48 -17.28 -5.37
N LEU A 188 -12.16 -17.60 -6.63
CA LEU A 188 -11.68 -18.92 -7.01
C LEU A 188 -10.20 -19.01 -6.63
N VAL A 189 -9.89 -19.69 -5.52
CA VAL A 189 -8.56 -19.63 -4.89
C VAL A 189 -7.55 -20.47 -5.65
N ARG A 190 -7.83 -21.77 -5.78
CA ARG A 190 -6.98 -22.73 -6.49
C ARG A 190 -7.69 -24.05 -6.72
N ARG A 191 -7.21 -24.79 -7.73
CA ARG A 191 -7.57 -26.19 -7.93
C ARG A 191 -6.76 -27.07 -6.98
N ILE A 192 -7.38 -28.09 -6.42
CA ILE A 192 -6.75 -28.96 -5.41
C ILE A 192 -6.62 -30.43 -5.82
N SER A 193 -7.19 -30.83 -6.96
CA SER A 193 -7.03 -32.18 -7.48
C SER A 193 -7.03 -32.23 -9.01
N ALA A 194 -6.69 -33.40 -9.57
CA ALA A 194 -6.83 -33.68 -11.01
C ALA A 194 -8.30 -33.84 -11.43
N GLU A 195 -9.20 -34.07 -10.47
CA GLU A 195 -10.64 -33.91 -10.67
C GLU A 195 -10.98 -32.41 -10.61
N ASN A 196 -12.13 -31.97 -11.14
CA ASN A 196 -12.44 -30.53 -11.26
C ASN A 196 -12.87 -29.94 -9.89
N MET A 197 -11.95 -29.97 -8.92
CA MET A 197 -12.18 -29.63 -7.51
C MET A 197 -11.38 -28.40 -7.09
N TRP A 198 -12.07 -27.44 -6.49
CA TRP A 198 -11.57 -26.09 -6.24
C TRP A 198 -11.83 -25.65 -4.81
N ILE A 199 -10.90 -24.86 -4.28
CA ILE A 199 -11.17 -24.03 -3.10
C ILE A 199 -11.81 -22.73 -3.60
N VAL A 200 -12.98 -22.42 -3.05
CA VAL A 200 -13.73 -21.19 -3.29
C VAL A 200 -13.80 -20.43 -1.98
N ALA A 201 -13.30 -19.20 -1.99
CA ALA A 201 -13.41 -18.29 -0.87
C ALA A 201 -14.65 -17.40 -1.02
N TYR A 202 -15.31 -17.08 0.09
CA TYR A 202 -16.51 -16.26 0.17
C TYR A 202 -16.42 -15.30 1.37
N ASP A 203 -17.20 -14.21 1.31
CA ASP A 203 -17.29 -13.22 2.38
C ASP A 203 -18.34 -13.64 3.40
N SER A 204 -17.90 -14.00 4.61
CA SER A 204 -18.78 -14.49 5.68
C SER A 204 -19.77 -13.44 6.20
N GLN A 205 -19.55 -12.16 5.87
CA GLN A 205 -20.50 -11.10 6.18
C GLN A 205 -21.67 -11.05 5.18
N GLN A 206 -21.52 -11.66 4.00
CA GLN A 206 -22.56 -11.74 2.97
C GLN A 206 -23.25 -13.11 2.95
N LEU A 207 -22.49 -14.18 3.20
CA LEU A 207 -22.95 -15.55 3.16
C LEU A 207 -22.36 -16.32 4.34
N ASP A 208 -23.19 -16.89 5.22
CA ASP A 208 -22.70 -17.88 6.18
C ASP A 208 -22.36 -19.22 5.49
N GLU A 209 -21.64 -20.10 6.18
CA GLU A 209 -21.17 -21.37 5.61
C GLU A 209 -22.31 -22.25 5.07
N LYS A 210 -23.44 -22.33 5.79
CA LYS A 210 -24.58 -23.17 5.37
C LYS A 210 -25.24 -22.60 4.13
N ALA A 211 -25.41 -21.28 4.08
CA ALA A 211 -25.93 -20.56 2.93
C ALA A 211 -25.01 -20.70 1.71
N ALA A 212 -23.69 -20.57 1.89
CA ALA A 212 -22.71 -20.75 0.81
C ALA A 212 -22.73 -22.18 0.26
N ILE A 213 -22.71 -23.20 1.13
CA ILE A 213 -22.79 -24.61 0.72
C ILE A 213 -24.06 -24.87 -0.08
N ARG A 214 -25.21 -24.38 0.40
CA ARG A 214 -26.49 -24.56 -0.28
C ARG A 214 -26.51 -23.86 -1.64
N LEU A 215 -26.10 -22.59 -1.69
CA LEU A 215 -26.03 -21.79 -2.92
C LEU A 215 -25.24 -22.52 -4.02
N PHE A 216 -24.04 -22.98 -3.69
CA PHE A 216 -23.20 -23.66 -4.66
C PHE A 216 -23.75 -25.04 -5.03
N LYS A 217 -24.25 -25.80 -4.05
CA LYS A 217 -24.78 -27.15 -4.30
C LYS A 217 -26.01 -27.14 -5.22
N ASP A 218 -26.84 -26.11 -5.12
CA ASP A 218 -28.05 -25.96 -5.94
C ASP A 218 -27.74 -25.40 -7.35
N SER A 219 -26.49 -25.00 -7.62
CA SER A 219 -26.09 -24.43 -8.92
C SER A 219 -25.75 -25.49 -9.97
N GLU A 220 -26.01 -25.16 -11.24
CA GLU A 220 -25.76 -26.09 -12.34
C GLU A 220 -24.27 -26.43 -12.48
N GLY A 221 -23.98 -27.72 -12.69
CA GLY A 221 -22.62 -28.18 -12.93
C GLY A 221 -21.82 -28.50 -11.65
N VAL A 222 -22.43 -28.40 -10.48
CA VAL A 222 -21.81 -28.81 -9.21
C VAL A 222 -22.15 -30.27 -8.88
N LEU A 223 -21.14 -31.04 -8.46
CA LEU A 223 -21.27 -32.42 -8.00
C LEU A 223 -21.29 -32.50 -6.48
N GLU A 224 -20.45 -31.72 -5.81
CA GLU A 224 -20.28 -31.75 -4.36
C GLU A 224 -19.80 -30.40 -3.84
N VAL A 225 -20.23 -30.06 -2.62
CA VAL A 225 -19.74 -28.90 -1.86
C VAL A 225 -19.56 -29.32 -0.41
N GLN A 226 -18.41 -29.01 0.17
CA GLN A 226 -18.09 -29.31 1.56
C GLN A 226 -17.34 -28.15 2.21
N ALA A 227 -17.44 -28.04 3.54
CA ALA A 227 -16.63 -27.11 4.31
C ALA A 227 -15.14 -27.39 4.07
N ASN A 228 -14.35 -26.34 3.87
CA ASN A 228 -12.90 -26.45 3.94
C ASN A 228 -12.54 -26.43 5.42
N GLN A 229 -12.68 -27.57 6.11
CA GLN A 229 -12.13 -27.71 7.45
C GLN A 229 -10.63 -27.51 7.31
N MET A 230 -10.13 -26.33 7.72
CA MET A 230 -8.72 -26.17 8.01
C MET A 230 -8.36 -27.34 8.92
N ALA A 231 -7.48 -28.22 8.46
CA ALA A 231 -6.75 -29.06 9.39
C ALA A 231 -6.12 -28.06 10.37
N GLU A 232 -6.57 -28.06 11.62
CA GLU A 232 -5.79 -27.51 12.72
C GLU A 232 -4.36 -28.00 12.50
N ASP A 233 -3.43 -27.05 12.54
CA ASP A 233 -2.02 -27.24 12.28
C ASP A 233 -1.57 -28.62 12.76
N ARG A 234 -1.19 -29.49 11.81
CA ARG A 234 -0.43 -30.68 12.14
C ARG A 234 0.96 -30.17 12.55
N GLU A 235 1.10 -29.89 13.84
CA GLU A 235 2.38 -29.77 14.54
C GLU A 235 3.30 -30.96 14.23
#